data_AF-A0A496RMZ9-F1
#
_entry.id   AF-A0A496RMZ9-F1
#
_cell.length_a   1.000
_cell.length_b   1.000
_cell.length_c   1.000
_cell.angle_alpha   90.00
_cell.angle_beta   90.00
_cell.angle_gamma   90.00
#
_symmetry.space_group_name_H-M   'P 1'
#
loop_
_entity.id
_entity.type
_entity.pdbx_description
1 polymer ?
#
loop_
_entity_poly.entity_id
_entity_poly.type
_entity_poly.pdbx_seq_one_letter_code
_entity_poly.pdbx_strand_id
1 'polypeptide(L)'
;MDNLIKKYFDNYRKKNLLPPEIAHIENASLVDEETISRWRYWKTGLFFQDRDGSKLYGALDECLIVEGFYVPLDYKTRGFKLKEDSASYYTFQMSCYNFLLESNGYKVRDYAYLVFYVPSQVSQEGMVRFDTRVVRIKTLSSQRVYHVFKEAVDCLNLPSPPLAKECKFCRWAEKIVNWGKEQISLF
;
A
#
# COMPACT_ATOMS: atom_id res chain seq x y z
N MET A 1 -14.04 -4.85 -5.27
CA MET A 1 -13.12 -5.97 -5.05
C MET A 1 -12.54 -5.93 -3.65
N ASP A 2 -11.83 -4.86 -3.28
CA ASP A 2 -11.21 -4.67 -1.95
C ASP A 2 -12.11 -5.06 -0.74
N ASN A 3 -13.28 -4.43 -0.59
CA ASN A 3 -14.23 -4.76 0.50
C ASN A 3 -14.69 -6.24 0.51
N LEU A 4 -14.75 -6.92 -0.65
CA LEU A 4 -15.12 -8.33 -0.72
C LEU A 4 -14.00 -9.22 -0.19
N ILE A 5 -12.75 -8.89 -0.55
CA ILE A 5 -11.57 -9.61 -0.07
C ILE A 5 -11.42 -9.42 1.45
N LYS A 6 -11.62 -8.21 1.96
CA LYS A 6 -11.62 -7.93 3.41
C LYS A 6 -12.63 -8.81 4.15
N LYS A 7 -13.90 -8.84 3.70
CA LYS A 7 -14.93 -9.72 4.27
C LYS A 7 -14.56 -11.21 4.19
N TYR A 8 -13.94 -11.63 3.08
CA TYR A 8 -13.46 -12.99 2.92
C TYR A 8 -12.39 -13.33 3.97
N PHE A 9 -11.37 -12.49 4.16
CA PHE A 9 -10.37 -12.66 5.24
C PHE A 9 -11.01 -12.62 6.64
N ASP A 10 -11.98 -11.73 6.85
CA ASP A 10 -12.70 -11.63 8.13
C ASP A 10 -13.45 -12.94 8.47
N ASN A 11 -13.99 -13.65 7.47
CA ASN A 11 -14.61 -14.95 7.68
C ASN A 11 -13.61 -16.05 8.11
N TYR A 12 -12.37 -16.00 7.60
CA TYR A 12 -11.30 -16.90 8.04
C TYR A 12 -10.80 -16.53 9.44
N ARG A 13 -10.68 -15.24 9.73
CA ARG A 13 -10.31 -14.73 11.06
C ARG A 13 -11.26 -15.22 12.15
N LYS A 14 -12.57 -15.15 11.91
CA LYS A 14 -13.61 -15.64 12.86
C LYS A 14 -13.51 -17.14 13.16
N LYS A 15 -12.89 -17.91 12.27
CA LYS A 15 -12.67 -19.35 12.42
C LYS A 15 -11.29 -19.68 12.98
N ASN A 16 -10.46 -18.68 13.27
CA ASN A 16 -9.04 -18.83 13.61
C ASN A 16 -8.27 -19.65 12.55
N LEU A 17 -8.56 -19.39 11.26
CA LEU A 17 -7.91 -20.04 10.12
C LEU A 17 -7.22 -18.99 9.23
N LEU A 18 -6.25 -19.45 8.44
CA LEU A 18 -5.69 -18.67 7.33
C LEU A 18 -6.45 -18.99 6.04
N PRO A 19 -6.68 -17.99 5.16
CA PRO A 19 -7.15 -18.23 3.80
C PRO A 19 -6.20 -19.17 3.02
N PRO A 20 -6.71 -20.05 2.14
CA PRO A 20 -5.91 -21.03 1.41
C PRO A 20 -4.72 -20.43 0.66
N GLU A 21 -4.86 -19.21 0.12
CA GLU A 21 -3.77 -18.54 -0.59
C GLU A 21 -2.54 -18.28 0.29
N ILE A 22 -2.71 -18.11 1.61
CA ILE A 22 -1.63 -17.82 2.56
C ILE A 22 -1.47 -18.89 3.64
N ALA A 23 -2.22 -19.99 3.57
CA ALA A 23 -2.16 -21.09 4.55
C ALA A 23 -0.81 -21.83 4.59
N HIS A 24 0.03 -21.65 3.58
CA HIS A 24 1.39 -22.19 3.52
C HIS A 24 2.40 -21.39 4.36
N ILE A 25 2.01 -20.24 4.92
CA ILE A 25 2.87 -19.45 5.80
C ILE A 25 2.80 -20.09 7.20
N GLU A 26 3.88 -20.73 7.61
CA GLU A 26 3.98 -21.41 8.90
C GLU A 26 3.98 -20.42 10.08
N ASN A 27 3.48 -20.88 11.24
CA ASN A 27 3.46 -20.11 12.49
C ASN A 27 2.81 -18.72 12.35
N ALA A 28 1.84 -18.60 11.45
CA ALA A 28 1.14 -17.36 11.14
C ALA A 28 -0.33 -17.38 11.58
N SER A 29 -0.81 -16.23 12.03
CA SER A 29 -2.24 -15.98 12.27
C SER A 29 -2.65 -14.60 11.76
N LEU A 30 -3.95 -14.38 11.59
CA LEU A 30 -4.49 -13.05 11.31
C LEU A 30 -4.53 -12.23 12.60
N VAL A 31 -4.23 -10.94 12.51
CA VAL A 31 -4.47 -9.98 13.61
C VAL A 31 -5.96 -9.97 13.98
N ASP A 32 -6.30 -9.70 15.24
CA ASP A 32 -7.69 -9.72 15.73
C ASP A 32 -8.60 -8.69 15.02
N GLU A 33 -9.92 -8.93 15.09
CA GLU A 33 -10.94 -8.15 14.36
C GLU A 33 -11.00 -6.69 14.81
N GLU A 34 -10.82 -6.42 16.11
CA GLU A 34 -10.86 -5.06 16.64
C GLU A 34 -9.66 -4.24 16.14
N THR A 35 -8.46 -4.80 16.27
CA THR A 35 -7.21 -4.17 15.85
C THR A 35 -7.21 -3.92 14.35
N ILE A 36 -7.53 -4.92 13.52
CA ILE A 36 -7.47 -4.75 12.07
C ILE A 36 -8.54 -3.76 11.56
N SER A 37 -9.72 -3.74 12.18
CA SER A 37 -10.79 -2.79 11.83
C SER A 37 -10.34 -1.35 12.07
N ARG A 38 -9.61 -1.10 13.18
CA ARG A 38 -9.02 0.22 13.46
C ARG A 38 -7.93 0.59 12.45
N TRP A 39 -7.05 -0.35 12.11
CA TRP A 39 -5.93 -0.12 11.19
C TRP A 39 -6.36 0.13 9.74
N ARG A 40 -7.48 -0.43 9.31
CA ARG A 40 -8.06 -0.19 7.98
C ARG A 40 -8.55 1.25 7.78
N TYR A 41 -8.77 2.01 8.86
CA TYR A 41 -9.23 3.40 8.78
C TYR A 41 -8.15 4.38 9.22
N TRP A 42 -7.67 5.22 8.30
CA TRP A 42 -6.52 6.11 8.53
C TRP A 42 -6.68 7.10 9.70
N LYS A 43 -7.92 7.45 10.11
CA LYS A 43 -8.12 8.36 11.26
C LYS A 43 -8.01 7.67 12.62
N THR A 44 -8.16 6.35 12.67
CA THR A 44 -8.12 5.54 13.91
C THR A 44 -6.99 4.52 13.92
N GLY A 45 -6.34 4.36 12.78
CA GLY A 45 -5.30 3.38 12.54
C GLY A 45 -3.92 3.85 12.98
N LEU A 46 -2.91 3.35 12.30
CA LEU A 46 -1.53 3.63 12.62
C LEU A 46 -1.14 5.02 12.12
N PHE A 47 -0.43 5.77 12.95
CA PHE A 47 0.17 7.03 12.55
C PHE A 47 1.56 7.22 13.17
N PHE A 48 2.35 8.06 12.54
CA PHE A 48 3.59 8.60 13.07
C PHE A 48 3.47 10.13 13.05
N GLN A 49 3.92 10.77 14.13
CA GLN A 49 4.01 12.23 14.22
C GLN A 49 5.47 12.61 14.45
N ASP A 50 6.01 13.46 13.58
CA ASP A 50 7.36 14.01 13.71
C ASP A 50 7.38 15.20 14.67
N ARG A 51 8.58 15.60 15.07
CA ARG A 51 8.79 16.70 16.04
C ARG A 51 8.24 18.04 15.57
N ASP A 52 8.21 18.26 14.26
CA ASP A 52 7.66 19.48 13.65
C ASP A 52 6.12 19.48 13.53
N GLY A 53 5.47 18.42 14.02
CA GLY A 53 4.01 18.26 13.97
C GLY A 53 3.49 17.59 12.70
N SER A 54 4.33 17.33 11.70
CA SER A 54 3.96 16.60 10.48
C SER A 54 3.57 15.16 10.81
N LYS A 55 2.60 14.61 10.06
CA LYS A 55 2.04 13.29 10.35
C LYS A 55 2.01 12.40 9.11
N LEU A 56 2.37 11.14 9.30
CA LEU A 56 2.16 10.06 8.34
C LEU A 56 1.07 9.14 8.87
N TYR A 57 0.03 8.90 8.09
CA TYR A 57 -1.07 8.00 8.45
C TYR A 57 -1.08 6.77 7.53
N GLY A 58 -1.43 5.62 8.09
CA GLY A 58 -1.63 4.38 7.34
C GLY A 58 -3.08 3.90 7.43
N ALA A 59 -3.65 3.54 6.27
CA ALA A 59 -4.80 2.63 6.20
C ALA A 59 -4.27 1.28 5.72
N LEU A 60 -4.09 0.36 6.65
CA LEU A 60 -3.49 -0.95 6.41
C LEU A 60 -4.61 -1.98 6.18
N ASP A 61 -4.57 -2.70 5.06
CA ASP A 61 -5.64 -3.61 4.66
C ASP A 61 -5.66 -4.90 5.49
N GLU A 62 -4.49 -5.52 5.69
CA GLU A 62 -4.33 -6.76 6.45
C GLU A 62 -2.96 -6.86 7.13
N CYS A 63 -2.88 -7.63 8.21
CA CYS A 63 -1.63 -7.93 8.90
C CYS A 63 -1.61 -9.37 9.42
N LEU A 64 -0.47 -10.03 9.26
CA LEU A 64 -0.20 -11.34 9.85
C LEU A 64 0.61 -11.16 11.13
N ILE A 65 0.40 -12.07 12.09
CA ILE A 65 1.33 -12.29 13.19
C ILE A 65 2.10 -13.57 12.87
N VAL A 66 3.40 -13.44 12.55
CA VAL A 66 4.28 -14.56 12.21
C VAL A 66 5.34 -14.69 13.30
N GLU A 67 5.27 -15.75 14.10
CA GLU A 67 6.17 -15.97 15.25
C GLU A 67 6.20 -14.76 16.22
N GLY A 68 5.06 -14.10 16.42
CA GLY A 68 4.94 -12.91 17.28
C GLY A 68 5.36 -11.58 16.64
N PHE A 69 5.72 -11.57 15.35
CA PHE A 69 6.02 -10.34 14.59
C PHE A 69 4.85 -9.96 13.68
N TYR A 70 4.55 -8.68 13.62
CA TYR A 70 3.53 -8.11 12.75
C TYR A 70 4.11 -7.90 11.35
N VAL A 71 3.46 -8.50 10.36
CA VAL A 71 3.89 -8.49 8.96
C VAL A 71 2.74 -7.97 8.10
N PRO A 72 2.87 -6.76 7.53
CA PRO A 72 1.87 -6.18 6.64
C PRO A 72 1.54 -7.10 5.46
N LEU A 73 0.25 -7.16 5.12
CA LEU A 73 -0.25 -7.84 3.94
C LEU A 73 -1.23 -6.91 3.20
N ASP A 74 -1.08 -6.80 1.88
CA ASP A 74 -1.94 -5.94 1.05
C ASP A 74 -2.43 -6.71 -0.19
N TYR A 75 -3.68 -6.48 -0.58
CA TYR A 75 -4.33 -7.14 -1.70
C TYR A 75 -4.27 -6.27 -2.95
N LYS A 76 -3.77 -6.83 -4.06
CA LYS A 76 -3.68 -6.10 -5.33
C LYS A 76 -4.46 -6.82 -6.42
N THR A 77 -5.46 -6.17 -6.99
CA THR A 77 -6.12 -6.66 -8.20
C THR A 77 -5.40 -6.11 -9.43
N ARG A 78 -5.15 -6.96 -10.43
CA ARG A 78 -4.52 -6.59 -11.69
C ARG A 78 -5.38 -7.01 -12.87
N GLY A 79 -5.39 -6.24 -13.95
CA GLY A 79 -6.10 -6.61 -15.19
C GLY A 79 -5.30 -7.53 -16.12
N PHE A 80 -4.05 -7.85 -15.78
CA PHE A 80 -3.14 -8.64 -16.61
C PHE A 80 -2.11 -9.36 -15.75
N LYS A 81 -1.44 -10.36 -16.35
CA LYS A 81 -0.42 -11.18 -15.68
C LYS A 81 0.72 -10.32 -15.12
N LEU A 82 1.20 -10.67 -13.94
CA LEU A 82 2.33 -9.99 -13.31
C LEU A 82 3.59 -10.13 -14.17
N LYS A 83 4.32 -9.03 -14.30
CA LYS A 83 5.73 -9.03 -14.73
C LYS A 83 6.63 -9.29 -13.52
N GLU A 84 7.86 -9.73 -13.73
CA GLU A 84 8.79 -10.08 -12.64
C GLU A 84 8.99 -8.94 -11.63
N ASP A 85 9.01 -7.69 -12.08
CA ASP A 85 9.22 -6.49 -11.26
C ASP A 85 7.94 -5.92 -10.62
N SER A 86 6.76 -6.49 -10.92
CA SER A 86 5.47 -5.87 -10.58
C SER A 86 5.24 -5.68 -9.08
N ALA A 87 5.91 -6.46 -8.22
CA ALA A 87 5.81 -6.32 -6.77
C ALA A 87 6.68 -5.15 -6.23
N SER A 88 7.74 -4.77 -6.95
CA SER A 88 8.69 -3.75 -6.50
C SER A 88 8.06 -2.36 -6.32
N TYR A 89 7.05 -2.03 -7.14
CA TYR A 89 6.29 -0.77 -7.06
C TYR A 89 5.62 -0.53 -5.70
N TYR A 90 5.36 -1.60 -4.95
CA TYR A 90 4.69 -1.52 -3.65
C TYR A 90 5.68 -1.54 -2.48
N THR A 91 6.99 -1.66 -2.74
CA THR A 91 8.02 -1.73 -1.69
C THR A 91 7.95 -0.55 -0.74
N PHE A 92 7.85 0.67 -1.26
CA PHE A 92 7.79 1.85 -0.41
C PHE A 92 6.48 1.90 0.40
N GLN A 93 5.34 1.57 -0.21
CA GLN A 93 4.05 1.46 0.50
C GLN A 93 4.16 0.50 1.69
N MET A 94 4.65 -0.73 1.46
CA MET A 94 4.76 -1.73 2.52
C MET A 94 5.82 -1.36 3.56
N SER A 95 6.88 -0.66 3.16
CA SER A 95 7.88 -0.13 4.10
C SER A 95 7.29 0.94 5.02
N CYS A 96 6.39 1.79 4.51
CA CYS A 96 5.65 2.74 5.35
C CYS A 96 4.77 2.03 6.39
N TYR A 97 4.09 0.92 6.03
CA TYR A 97 3.32 0.15 7.01
C TYR A 97 4.21 -0.47 8.09
N ASN A 98 5.36 -1.03 7.72
CA ASN A 98 6.33 -1.53 8.71
C ASN A 98 6.83 -0.43 9.64
N PHE A 99 7.21 0.72 9.08
CA PHE A 99 7.62 1.89 9.86
C PHE A 99 6.53 2.37 10.83
N LEU A 100 5.27 2.39 10.38
CA LEU A 100 4.13 2.79 11.20
C LEU A 100 3.84 1.78 12.31
N LEU A 101 3.90 0.48 12.03
CA LEU A 101 3.78 -0.57 13.06
C LEU A 101 4.87 -0.43 14.12
N GLU A 102 6.14 -0.28 13.70
CA GLU A 102 7.27 -0.10 14.61
C GLU A 102 7.11 1.17 15.47
N SER A 103 6.72 2.29 14.85
CA SER A 103 6.47 3.56 15.54
C SER A 103 5.32 3.49 16.55
N ASN A 104 4.43 2.49 16.44
CA ASN A 104 3.32 2.23 17.35
C ASN A 104 3.62 1.08 18.33
N GLY A 105 4.88 0.64 18.45
CA GLY A 105 5.35 -0.31 19.46
C GLY A 105 5.25 -1.79 19.07
N TYR A 106 4.90 -2.10 17.82
CA TYR A 106 4.83 -3.48 17.34
C TYR A 106 6.18 -3.97 16.82
N LYS A 107 6.52 -5.24 17.08
CA LYS A 107 7.70 -5.88 16.49
C LYS A 107 7.39 -6.27 15.05
N VAL A 108 8.25 -5.90 14.12
CA VAL A 108 8.06 -6.14 12.68
C VAL A 108 9.18 -6.99 12.08
N ARG A 109 8.93 -7.57 10.91
CA ARG A 109 9.96 -8.21 10.07
C ARG A 109 10.43 -7.23 8.99
N ASP A 110 11.57 -7.50 8.35
CA ASP A 110 12.07 -6.73 7.21
C ASP A 110 11.41 -7.10 5.87
N TYR A 111 10.21 -7.70 5.92
CA TYR A 111 9.44 -8.09 4.76
C TYR A 111 7.94 -7.88 4.98
N ALA A 112 7.20 -7.92 3.88
CA ALA A 112 5.75 -7.86 3.82
C ALA A 112 5.23 -8.79 2.72
N TYR A 113 3.92 -9.07 2.73
CA TYR A 113 3.27 -9.89 1.71
C TYR A 113 2.34 -9.06 0.82
N LEU A 114 2.30 -9.44 -0.45
CA LEU A 114 1.31 -8.96 -1.42
C LEU A 114 0.54 -10.15 -1.95
N VAL A 115 -0.79 -10.09 -1.91
CA VAL A 115 -1.66 -11.09 -2.53
C VAL A 115 -2.24 -10.50 -3.80
N PHE A 116 -1.77 -10.97 -4.95
CA PHE A 116 -2.26 -10.53 -6.25
C PHE A 116 -3.42 -11.39 -6.71
N TYR A 117 -4.54 -10.75 -7.04
CA TYR A 117 -5.67 -11.37 -7.74
C TYR A 117 -5.58 -10.99 -9.22
N VAL A 118 -5.37 -11.98 -10.08
CA VAL A 118 -5.17 -11.80 -11.53
C VAL A 118 -6.24 -12.59 -12.27
N PRO A 119 -7.01 -11.99 -13.20
CA PRO A 119 -8.02 -12.70 -13.97
C PRO A 119 -7.34 -13.78 -14.82
N SER A 120 -7.88 -14.99 -14.78
CA SER A 120 -7.35 -16.16 -15.50
C SER A 120 -8.33 -16.72 -16.53
N GLN A 121 -9.63 -16.55 -16.30
CA GLN A 121 -10.67 -17.06 -17.19
C GLN A 121 -11.94 -16.20 -17.09
N VAL A 122 -12.71 -16.15 -18.17
CA VAL A 122 -14.10 -15.66 -18.18
C VAL A 122 -14.99 -16.81 -18.66
N SER A 123 -16.01 -17.18 -17.89
CA SER A 123 -16.99 -18.19 -18.28
C SER A 123 -17.97 -17.67 -19.32
N GLN A 124 -18.76 -18.56 -19.94
CA GLN A 124 -19.78 -18.17 -20.92
C GLN A 124 -20.90 -17.32 -20.30
N GLU A 125 -21.15 -17.49 -19.00
CA GLU A 125 -22.11 -16.71 -18.21
C GLU A 125 -21.52 -15.38 -17.70
N GLY A 126 -20.30 -15.02 -18.11
CA GLY A 126 -19.64 -13.77 -17.72
C GLY A 126 -18.98 -13.79 -16.35
N MET A 127 -18.77 -14.97 -15.74
CA MET A 127 -18.04 -15.06 -14.46
C MET A 127 -16.53 -14.97 -14.69
N VAL A 128 -15.88 -13.98 -14.07
CA VAL A 128 -14.43 -13.82 -14.13
C VAL A 128 -13.78 -14.58 -12.98
N ARG A 129 -12.97 -15.60 -13.30
CA ARG A 129 -12.14 -16.29 -12.33
C ARG A 129 -10.83 -15.53 -12.13
N PHE A 130 -10.43 -15.36 -10.88
CA PHE A 130 -9.14 -14.81 -10.51
C PHE A 130 -8.26 -15.91 -9.90
N ASP A 131 -7.02 -15.97 -10.35
CA ASP A 131 -5.96 -16.73 -9.68
C ASP A 131 -5.25 -15.84 -8.66
N THR A 132 -4.80 -16.44 -7.56
CA THR A 132 -4.01 -15.74 -6.54
C THR A 132 -2.52 -15.99 -6.73
N ARG A 133 -1.71 -14.96 -6.49
CA ARG A 133 -0.26 -15.07 -6.37
C ARG A 133 0.21 -14.32 -5.13
N VAL A 134 0.81 -15.04 -4.20
CA VAL A 134 1.41 -14.46 -3.00
C VAL A 134 2.88 -14.15 -3.27
N VAL A 135 3.29 -12.92 -3.01
CA VAL A 135 4.67 -12.48 -3.18
C VAL A 135 5.14 -11.89 -1.86
N ARG A 136 6.27 -12.40 -1.35
CA ARG A 136 7.01 -11.77 -0.25
C ARG A 136 7.95 -10.73 -0.83
N ILE A 137 7.89 -9.51 -0.31
CA ILE A 137 8.82 -8.44 -0.67
C ILE A 137 9.62 -7.98 0.54
N LYS A 138 10.88 -7.63 0.33
CA LYS A 138 11.72 -7.01 1.36
C LYS A 138 11.34 -5.55 1.53
N THR A 139 11.17 -5.08 2.77
CA THR A 139 10.93 -3.67 3.06
C THR A 139 12.24 -2.91 3.25
N LEU A 140 12.18 -1.60 3.07
CA LEU A 140 13.27 -0.69 3.37
C LEU A 140 13.39 -0.49 4.88
N SER A 141 14.54 0.04 5.32
CA SER A 141 14.74 0.39 6.72
C SER A 141 13.89 1.58 7.12
N SER A 142 13.55 1.65 8.40
CA SER A 142 12.81 2.77 9.01
C SER A 142 13.50 4.11 8.79
N GLN A 143 14.84 4.15 8.78
CA GLN A 143 15.61 5.35 8.45
C GLN A 143 15.36 5.83 7.02
N ARG A 144 15.26 4.90 6.05
CA ARG A 144 14.98 5.26 4.66
C ARG A 144 13.56 5.79 4.50
N VAL A 145 12.58 5.18 5.18
CA VAL A 145 11.19 5.67 5.17
C VAL A 145 11.11 7.07 5.79
N TYR A 146 11.74 7.28 6.95
CA TYR A 146 11.79 8.58 7.61
C TYR A 146 12.44 9.65 6.74
N HIS A 147 13.56 9.34 6.07
CA HIS A 147 14.20 10.27 5.14
C HIS A 147 13.26 10.73 4.01
N VAL A 148 12.60 9.78 3.34
CA VAL A 148 11.68 10.11 2.25
C VAL A 148 10.46 10.88 2.77
N PHE A 149 9.99 10.56 3.98
CA PHE A 149 8.95 11.35 4.65
C PHE A 149 9.38 12.80 4.87
N LYS A 150 10.60 13.05 5.35
CA LYS A 150 11.14 14.42 5.52
C LYS A 150 11.25 15.14 4.19
N GLU A 151 11.79 14.50 3.15
CA GLU A 151 11.86 15.08 1.80
C GLU A 151 10.46 15.45 1.26
N ALA A 152 9.45 14.62 1.54
CA ALA A 152 8.08 14.89 1.14
C ALA A 152 7.48 16.08 1.91
N VAL A 153 7.72 16.18 3.23
CA VAL A 153 7.29 17.33 4.04
C VAL A 153 7.97 18.62 3.58
N ASP A 154 9.28 18.59 3.33
CA ASP A 154 10.04 19.74 2.85
C ASP A 154 9.49 20.21 1.49
N CYS A 155 9.19 19.27 0.59
CA CYS A 155 8.58 19.56 -0.71
C CYS A 155 7.20 20.21 -0.58
N LEU A 156 6.36 19.75 0.36
CA LEU A 156 5.03 20.33 0.61
C LEU A 156 5.10 21.76 1.17
N ASN A 157 6.19 22.13 1.83
CA ASN A 157 6.39 23.46 2.40
C ASN A 157 6.99 24.47 1.40
N LEU A 158 7.33 24.04 0.18
CA LEU A 158 7.79 24.96 -0.87
C LEU A 158 6.62 25.77 -1.43
N PRO A 159 6.88 26.99 -1.95
CA PRO A 159 5.85 27.76 -2.67
C PRO A 159 5.27 27.03 -3.89
N SER A 160 6.07 26.15 -4.49
CA SER A 160 5.67 25.28 -5.60
C SER A 160 6.57 24.05 -5.63
N PRO A 161 6.05 22.83 -5.88
CA PRO A 161 6.87 21.64 -6.01
C PRO A 161 7.80 21.75 -7.23
N PRO A 162 9.03 21.21 -7.16
CA PRO A 162 9.96 21.26 -8.28
C PRO A 162 9.45 20.42 -9.45
N LEU A 163 9.72 20.89 -10.68
CA LEU A 163 9.43 20.11 -11.88
C LEU A 163 10.32 18.87 -11.91
N ALA A 164 9.69 17.71 -12.04
CA ALA A 164 10.43 16.48 -12.29
C ALA A 164 10.82 16.41 -13.77
N LYS A 165 12.11 16.17 -14.04
CA LYS A 165 12.72 16.19 -15.39
C LYS A 165 11.92 15.41 -16.45
N GLU A 166 11.37 14.26 -16.06
CA GLU A 166 10.65 13.36 -16.98
C GLU A 166 9.14 13.25 -16.69
N CYS A 167 8.56 14.26 -16.05
CA CYS A 167 7.14 14.22 -15.71
C CYS A 167 6.26 14.66 -16.89
N LYS A 168 5.48 13.71 -17.42
CA LYS A 168 4.49 13.98 -18.48
C LYS A 168 3.43 14.99 -18.03
N PHE A 169 3.07 15.01 -16.75
CA PHE A 169 2.12 15.98 -16.20
C PHE A 169 2.71 17.39 -16.11
N CYS A 170 3.99 17.53 -15.73
CA CYS A 170 4.70 18.81 -15.77
C CYS A 170 4.71 19.38 -17.20
N ARG A 171 5.11 18.55 -18.18
CA ARG A 171 5.09 18.94 -19.60
C ARG A 171 3.69 19.30 -20.10
N TRP A 172 2.66 18.60 -19.63
CA TRP A 172 1.28 18.92 -19.97
C TRP A 172 0.84 20.25 -19.34
N ALA A 173 1.15 20.49 -18.06
CA ALA A 173 0.84 21.74 -17.37
C ALA A 173 1.51 22.95 -18.04
N GLU A 174 2.78 22.82 -18.45
CA GLU A 174 3.48 23.84 -19.24
C GLU A 174 2.76 24.16 -20.55
N LYS A 175 2.30 23.13 -21.28
CA LYS A 175 1.53 23.33 -22.52
C LYS A 175 0.22 24.07 -22.27
N ILE A 176 -0.50 23.75 -21.20
CA ILE A 176 -1.75 24.44 -20.84
C ILE A 176 -1.49 25.91 -20.50
N VAL A 177 -0.45 26.20 -19.71
CA VAL A 177 -0.07 27.58 -19.35
C VAL A 177 0.32 28.40 -20.58
N ASN A 178 1.11 27.82 -21.49
CA ASN A 178 1.53 28.50 -22.72
C ASN A 178 0.35 28.76 -23.65
N TRP A 179 -0.54 27.77 -23.83
CA TRP A 179 -1.76 27.95 -24.62
C TRP A 179 -2.63 29.08 -24.08
N GLY A 180 -2.82 29.15 -22.75
CA GLY A 180 -3.58 30.25 -22.13
C GLY A 180 -2.99 31.64 -22.38
N LYS A 181 -1.65 31.78 -22.39
CA LYS A 181 -0.98 33.05 -22.70
C LYS A 181 -1.19 33.48 -24.16
N GLU A 182 -1.09 32.53 -25.09
CA GLU A 182 -1.36 32.78 -26.51
C GLU A 182 -2.81 33.25 -26.73
N GLN A 183 -3.79 32.64 -26.05
CA GLN A 183 -5.19 33.05 -26.13
C GLN A 183 -5.43 34.47 -25.60
N ILE A 184 -4.78 34.85 -24.48
CA ILE A 184 -4.89 36.21 -23.92
C ILE A 184 -4.26 37.25 -24.84
N SER A 185 -3.16 36.91 -25.53
CA SER A 185 -2.49 37.82 -26.47
C SER A 185 -3.23 38.09 -27.78
N LEU A 186 -4.33 37.36 -28.03
CA LEU A 186 -5.21 37.53 -29.19
C LEU A 186 -6.42 38.45 -28.91
N PHE A 187 -6.55 38.96 -27.68
CA PHE A 187 -7.51 39.98 -27.26
C PHE A 187 -6.79 41.26 -26.81
#